data_AF-A0A1R1SJS9-F1
#
_entry.id   AF-A0A1R1SJS9-F1
#
_cell.length_a   1.000
_cell.length_b   1.000
_cell.length_c   1.000
_cell.angle_alpha   90.00
_cell.angle_beta   90.00
_cell.angle_gamma   90.00
#
_symmetry.space_group_name_H-M   'P 1'
#
loop_
_entity.id
_entity.type
_entity.pdbx_description
1 polymer ?
#
loop_
_entity_poly.entity_id
_entity_poly.type
_entity_poly.pdbx_seq_one_letter_code
_entity_poly.pdbx_strand_id
1 'polypeptide(L)' 'PAGAPAGAAGPPARPSAYREPEPPPIAPEDDIPAEDDPDLDESVLSGHDLIVRELGATVIEEIANE' A
#
# COMPACT_ATOMS: atom_id res chain seq x y z
N PRO A 1 -56.17 42.96 -4.87
CA PRO A 1 -55.61 41.92 -3.97
C PRO A 1 -54.71 40.99 -4.82
N ALA A 2 -53.39 41.03 -4.59
CA ALA A 2 -52.42 40.25 -5.36
C ALA A 2 -52.27 38.85 -4.75
N GLY A 3 -52.37 37.80 -5.58
CA GLY A 3 -52.25 36.40 -5.16
C GLY A 3 -50.80 35.99 -4.89
N ALA A 4 -50.59 35.20 -3.84
CA ALA A 4 -49.28 34.65 -3.48
C ALA A 4 -48.87 33.50 -4.42
N PRO A 5 -47.59 33.34 -4.79
CA PRO A 5 -47.14 32.21 -5.59
C PRO A 5 -47.08 30.94 -4.74
N ALA A 6 -47.71 29.86 -5.23
CA ALA A 6 -47.63 28.54 -4.64
C ALA A 6 -46.21 27.99 -4.81
N GLY A 7 -45.59 27.56 -3.70
CA GLY A 7 -44.25 26.97 -3.70
C GLY A 7 -44.20 25.66 -4.46
N ALA A 8 -43.32 25.56 -5.46
CA ALA A 8 -43.06 24.32 -6.17
C ALA A 8 -42.32 23.32 -5.25
N ALA A 9 -42.89 22.13 -5.07
CA ALA A 9 -42.24 21.03 -4.37
C ALA A 9 -41.08 20.49 -5.23
N GLY A 10 -39.87 20.44 -4.66
CA GLY A 10 -38.69 19.87 -5.29
C GLY A 10 -38.76 18.35 -5.45
N PRO A 11 -37.86 17.75 -6.26
CA PRO A 11 -37.83 16.31 -6.51
C PRO A 11 -37.56 15.50 -5.23
N PRO A 12 -38.04 14.23 -5.16
CA PRO A 12 -37.82 13.38 -3.98
C PRO A 12 -36.33 13.10 -3.78
N ALA A 13 -35.88 13.19 -2.53
CA ALA A 13 -34.52 12.82 -2.14
C ALA A 13 -34.26 11.35 -2.46
N ARG A 14 -33.14 11.06 -3.15
CA ARG A 14 -32.72 9.68 -3.41
C ARG A 14 -32.21 9.04 -2.12
N PRO A 15 -32.48 7.75 -1.88
CA PRO A 15 -31.94 7.06 -0.71
C PRO A 15 -30.41 7.03 -0.82
N SER A 16 -29.75 7.43 0.27
CA SER A 16 -28.30 7.33 0.41
C SER A 16 -27.90 5.86 0.28
N ALA A 17 -27.10 5.51 -0.73
CA ALA A 17 -26.51 4.18 -0.82
C ALA A 17 -25.59 3.97 0.39
N TYR A 18 -25.66 2.79 1.00
CA TYR A 18 -24.72 2.41 2.05
C TYR A 18 -23.31 2.39 1.46
N ARG A 19 -22.36 3.04 2.14
CA ARG A 19 -20.94 3.03 1.80
C ARG A 19 -20.19 2.33 2.93
N GLU A 20 -19.42 1.30 2.58
CA GLU A 20 -18.46 0.67 3.50
C GLU A 20 -17.50 1.77 4.02
N PRO A 21 -17.17 1.79 5.33
CA PRO A 21 -16.14 2.68 5.84
C PRO A 21 -14.81 2.47 5.12
N GLU A 22 -14.10 3.56 4.86
CA GLU A 22 -12.77 3.52 4.25
C GLU A 22 -11.76 2.93 5.26
N PRO A 23 -10.81 2.08 4.81
CA PRO A 23 -9.79 1.53 5.69
C PRO A 23 -8.95 2.64 6.33
N PRO A 24 -8.42 2.43 7.55
CA PRO A 24 -7.53 3.40 8.19
C PRO A 24 -6.25 3.57 7.36
N PRO A 25 -5.64 4.78 7.37
CA PRO A 25 -4.36 4.99 6.73
C PRO A 25 -3.29 4.15 7.42
N ILE A 26 -2.44 3.51 6.61
CA ILE A 26 -1.28 2.73 7.06
C ILE A 26 -0.12 3.71 7.28
N ALA A 27 0.58 3.61 8.41
CA ALA A 27 1.76 4.43 8.67
C ALA A 27 2.95 3.94 7.82
N PRO A 28 3.92 4.80 7.45
CA PRO A 28 5.09 4.38 6.67
C PRO A 28 5.91 3.25 7.32
N GLU A 29 5.97 3.23 8.65
CA GLU A 29 6.61 2.16 9.43
C GLU A 29 5.88 0.81 9.35
N ASP A 30 4.58 0.81 9.05
CA ASP A 30 3.77 -0.39 8.89
C ASP A 30 3.70 -0.85 7.41
N ASP A 31 4.27 -0.07 6.48
CA ASP A 31 4.35 -0.37 5.05
C ASP A 31 5.57 -1.26 4.73
N ILE A 32 5.68 -2.36 5.47
CA ILE A 32 6.69 -3.40 5.25
C ILE A 32 5.99 -4.72 4.90
N PRO A 33 6.58 -5.55 4.02
CA PRO A 33 6.05 -6.87 3.70
C PRO A 33 5.86 -7.72 4.96
N ALA A 34 4.81 -8.54 4.98
CA ALA A 34 4.52 -9.44 6.09
C ALA A 34 5.48 -10.63 6.10
N GLU A 35 6.08 -10.98 7.24
CA GLU A 35 7.12 -12.04 7.30
C GLU A 35 6.65 -13.44 6.84
N ASP A 36 5.35 -13.66 6.66
CA ASP A 36 4.79 -14.92 6.13
C ASP A 36 4.60 -14.94 4.60
N ASP A 37 5.02 -13.89 3.88
CA ASP A 37 4.88 -13.85 2.43
C ASP A 37 5.78 -14.91 1.75
N PRO A 38 5.23 -15.82 0.93
CA PRO A 38 6.03 -16.79 0.17
C PRO A 38 6.99 -16.14 -0.85
N ASP A 39 6.78 -14.88 -1.24
CA ASP A 39 7.69 -14.14 -2.11
C ASP A 39 8.84 -13.44 -1.35
N LEU A 40 8.72 -13.32 -0.02
CA LEU A 40 9.78 -12.87 0.85
C LEU A 40 10.83 -13.97 0.91
N ASP A 41 11.92 -13.76 0.19
CA ASP A 41 13.10 -14.61 0.28
C ASP A 41 13.72 -14.38 1.67
N GLU A 42 13.31 -15.19 2.65
CA GLU A 42 13.87 -15.22 4.02
C GLU A 42 15.37 -15.56 4.00
N SER A 43 15.92 -15.95 2.84
CA SER A 43 17.35 -16.02 2.64
C SER A 43 17.93 -14.61 2.63
N VAL A 44 18.31 -14.16 3.83
CA VAL A 44 19.23 -13.05 4.11
C VAL A 44 20.63 -13.36 3.55
N LEU A 45 20.71 -13.76 2.28
CA LEU A 45 21.97 -13.75 1.57
C LEU A 45 22.34 -12.28 1.49
N SER A 46 23.45 -11.94 2.15
CA SER A 46 24.13 -10.68 1.89
C SER A 46 24.18 -10.49 0.37
N GLY A 47 23.92 -9.29 -0.15
CA GLY A 47 23.96 -9.05 -1.60
C GLY A 47 25.25 -9.59 -2.25
N HIS A 48 26.33 -9.64 -1.47
CA HIS A 48 27.57 -10.33 -1.79
C HIS A 48 27.40 -11.82 -2.21
N ASP A 49 26.68 -12.62 -1.43
CA ASP A 49 26.50 -14.05 -1.69
C ASP A 49 25.55 -14.29 -2.88
N LEU A 50 24.58 -13.38 -3.10
CA LEU A 50 23.76 -13.37 -4.30
C LEU A 50 24.59 -13.08 -5.55
N ILE A 51 25.54 -12.16 -5.48
CA ILE A 51 26.43 -11.83 -6.61
C ILE A 51 27.32 -13.03 -6.96
N VAL A 52 27.87 -13.73 -5.97
CA VAL A 52 28.68 -14.94 -6.17
C VAL A 52 27.85 -16.05 -6.83
N ARG A 53 26.64 -16.29 -6.33
CA ARG A 53 25.79 -17.41 -6.78
C ARG A 53 25.14 -17.17 -8.14
N GLU A 54 24.54 -16.01 -8.38
CA GLU A 54 23.68 -15.75 -9.54
C GLU A 54 24.49 -15.35 -10.78
N LEU A 55 25.56 -14.58 -10.60
CA LEU A 55 26.41 -14.11 -11.69
C LEU A 55 27.64 -15.00 -11.91
N GLY A 56 27.81 -16.05 -11.10
CA GLY A 56 29.01 -16.90 -11.12
C GLY A 56 30.29 -16.14 -10.75
N ALA A 57 30.16 -15.06 -9.98
CA ALA A 57 31.29 -14.25 -9.55
C ALA A 57 32.17 -15.01 -8.54
N THR A 58 33.42 -14.58 -8.37
CA THR A 58 34.35 -15.18 -7.40
C THR A 58 35.01 -14.08 -6.59
N VAL A 59 35.08 -14.26 -5.27
CA VAL A 59 35.76 -13.33 -4.38
C VAL A 59 37.26 -13.59 -4.45
N ILE A 60 38.02 -12.55 -4.75
CA ILE A 60 39.49 -12.61 -4.79
C ILE A 60 40.07 -12.12 -3.47
N GLU A 61 39.56 -11.00 -2.96
CA GLU A 61 40.01 -10.39 -1.72
C GLU A 61 38.85 -9.63 -1.08
N GLU A 62 38.69 -9.75 0.23
CA GLU A 62 37.72 -9.01 1.02
C GLU A 62 38.46 -8.01 1.91
N ILE A 63 38.10 -6.73 1.80
CA ILE A 63 38.71 -5.64 2.58
C ILE A 63 37.68 -5.15 3.60
N ALA A 64 37.96 -5.38 4.88
CA ALA A 64 37.12 -4.85 5.96
C ALA A 64 37.36 -3.35 6.10
N ASN A 65 36.28 -2.57 6.06
CA ASN A 65 36.29 -1.14 6.30
C ASN A 65 35.97 -0.91 7.79
N GLU A 66 37.00 -0.75 8.62
CA GLU A 66 36.87 -0.34 10.03
C GLU A 66 36.80 1.18 10.21
#